data_AF-A0A2N1NLW9-F1
#
_entry.id   AF-A0A2N1NLW9-F1
#
_cell.length_a   1.000
_cell.length_b   1.000
_cell.length_c   1.000
_cell.angle_alpha   90.00
_cell.angle_beta   90.00
_cell.angle_gamma   90.00
#
_symmetry.space_group_name_H-M   'P 1'
#
loop_
_entity.id
_entity.type
_entity.pdbx_description
1 polymer ?
#
loop_
_entity_poly.entity_id
_entity_poly.type
_entity_poly.pdbx_seq_one_letter_code
_entity_poly.pdbx_strand_id
1 'polypeptide(L)'
;MYFYIPYGEKNESTIELVLRLAHILPCKLEFLNLSFNGEIKKNVWEVFLKNLRHIFVKKLLFEINILLADILPYIKEYIMKEKRAEYLAIVSRHASRCRCYRQRELFTITDELKEFESYNIKIKEYDNLFIKAIKFIDEMY
;
A
#
# COMPACT_ATOMS: atom_id res chain seq x y z
N MET A 1 -2.44 -4.41 11.19
CA MET A 1 -2.88 -5.61 10.45
C MET A 1 -1.99 -5.80 9.24
N TYR A 2 -1.57 -7.03 8.93
CA TYR A 2 -0.77 -7.37 7.74
C TYR A 2 -1.58 -8.34 6.88
N PHE A 3 -1.76 -8.01 5.60
CA PHE A 3 -2.39 -8.90 4.63
C PHE A 3 -1.40 -9.23 3.52
N TYR A 4 -1.23 -10.52 3.26
CA TYR A 4 -0.39 -11.05 2.20
C TYR A 4 -1.25 -11.82 1.21
N ILE A 5 -1.08 -11.53 -0.08
CA ILE A 5 -1.80 -12.18 -1.17
C ILE A 5 -0.79 -12.90 -2.07
N PRO A 6 -0.79 -14.25 -2.10
CA PRO A 6 0.21 -15.04 -2.80
C PRO A 6 0.05 -15.02 -4.33
N TYR A 7 1.12 -15.37 -5.04
CA TYR A 7 1.13 -15.59 -6.48
C TYR A 7 0.49 -16.95 -6.82
N GLY A 8 -0.44 -16.99 -7.78
CA GLY A 8 -1.00 -18.24 -8.32
C GLY A 8 -2.37 -18.66 -7.79
N GLU A 9 -3.00 -17.91 -6.89
CA GLU A 9 -4.45 -18.04 -6.69
C GLU A 9 -5.18 -17.64 -7.98
N LYS A 10 -6.32 -18.29 -8.29
CA LYS A 10 -7.13 -17.88 -9.44
C LYS A 10 -7.43 -16.39 -9.30
N ASN A 11 -7.05 -15.59 -10.30
CA ASN A 11 -7.18 -14.13 -10.27
C ASN A 11 -8.55 -13.64 -9.76
N GLU A 12 -9.63 -14.36 -10.06
CA GLU A 12 -10.98 -14.02 -9.58
C GLU A 12 -11.13 -14.11 -8.05
N SER A 13 -10.64 -15.19 -7.42
CA SER A 13 -10.72 -15.37 -5.95
C SER A 13 -9.86 -14.35 -5.22
N THR A 14 -8.67 -14.04 -5.76
CA THR A 14 -7.79 -13.01 -5.23
C THR A 14 -8.45 -11.63 -5.30
N ILE A 15 -9.03 -11.26 -6.45
CA ILE A 15 -9.72 -9.98 -6.61
C ILE A 15 -10.90 -9.86 -5.64
N GLU A 16 -11.70 -10.92 -5.49
CA GLU A 16 -12.83 -10.92 -4.56
C GLU A 16 -12.38 -10.71 -3.12
N LEU A 17 -11.29 -11.39 -2.70
CA LEU A 17 -10.73 -11.23 -1.36
C LEU A 17 -10.27 -9.79 -1.12
N VAL A 18 -9.55 -9.18 -2.07
CA VAL A 18 -9.13 -7.77 -2.00
C VAL A 18 -10.31 -6.83 -1.82
N LEU A 19 -11.37 -7.01 -2.60
CA LEU A 19 -12.55 -6.15 -2.52
C LEU A 19 -13.32 -6.34 -1.20
N ARG A 20 -13.39 -7.58 -0.68
CA ARG A 20 -13.99 -7.86 0.64
C ARG A 20 -13.20 -7.27 1.79
N LEU A 21 -11.86 -7.22 1.70
CA LEU A 21 -11.01 -6.61 2.74
C LEU A 21 -11.44 -5.18 3.06
N ALA A 22 -11.69 -4.36 2.05
CA ALA A 22 -12.11 -2.97 2.26
C ALA A 22 -13.42 -2.84 3.07
N HIS A 23 -14.31 -3.84 3.02
CA HIS A 23 -15.59 -3.82 3.72
C HIS A 23 -15.50 -4.25 5.19
N ILE A 24 -14.49 -5.04 5.55
CA ILE A 24 -14.33 -5.56 6.92
C ILE A 24 -13.34 -4.76 7.77
N LEU A 25 -12.58 -3.87 7.16
CA LEU A 25 -11.59 -3.05 7.87
C LEU A 25 -12.30 -2.04 8.79
N PRO A 26 -11.85 -1.90 10.05
CA PRO A 26 -12.32 -0.85 10.95
C PRO A 26 -12.12 0.55 10.37
N CYS A 27 -13.01 1.49 10.70
CA CYS A 27 -12.93 2.89 10.24
C CYS A 27 -11.65 3.62 10.70
N LYS A 28 -10.96 3.13 11.74
CA LYS A 28 -9.70 3.70 12.22
C LYS A 28 -8.71 2.60 12.56
N LEU A 29 -7.50 2.69 12.00
CA LEU A 29 -6.42 1.74 12.19
C LEU A 29 -5.12 2.47 12.52
N GLU A 30 -4.34 1.94 13.46
CA GLU A 30 -2.99 2.45 13.74
C GLU A 30 -2.00 2.03 12.65
N PHE A 31 -2.17 0.82 12.09
CA PHE A 31 -1.27 0.25 11.10
C PHE A 31 -1.99 -0.72 10.17
N LEU A 32 -1.81 -0.53 8.86
CA LEU A 32 -2.24 -1.45 7.82
C LEU A 32 -1.11 -1.61 6.80
N ASN A 33 -0.70 -2.84 6.55
CA ASN A 33 0.22 -3.16 5.47
C ASN A 33 -0.41 -4.18 4.53
N LEU A 34 -0.45 -3.84 3.26
CA LEU A 34 -1.05 -4.61 2.19
C LEU A 34 0.05 -5.03 1.21
N SER A 35 0.34 -6.33 1.18
CA SER A 35 1.37 -6.93 0.32
C SER A 35 0.72 -7.81 -0.74
N PHE A 36 0.88 -7.43 -1.99
CA PHE A 36 0.24 -8.04 -3.14
C PHE A 36 1.29 -8.65 -4.05
N ASN A 37 1.43 -9.98 -3.98
CA ASN A 37 2.42 -10.71 -4.76
C ASN A 37 1.88 -11.20 -6.13
N GLY A 38 0.57 -11.12 -6.35
CA GLY A 38 -0.09 -11.45 -7.62
C GLY A 38 -0.26 -10.27 -8.57
N GLU A 39 -0.54 -10.55 -9.85
CA GLU A 39 -0.85 -9.52 -10.85
C GLU A 39 -2.29 -9.01 -10.69
N ILE A 40 -2.45 -7.89 -9.97
CA ILE A 40 -3.74 -7.23 -9.78
C ILE A 40 -3.95 -6.18 -10.87
N LYS A 41 -5.04 -6.33 -11.63
CA LYS A 41 -5.42 -5.39 -12.68
C LYS A 41 -5.63 -3.98 -12.10
N LYS A 42 -5.26 -2.96 -12.87
CA LYS A 42 -5.37 -1.54 -12.50
C LYS A 42 -6.77 -1.13 -12.00
N ASN A 43 -7.83 -1.62 -12.65
CA ASN A 43 -9.21 -1.31 -12.26
C ASN A 43 -9.59 -1.86 -10.87
N VAL A 44 -8.99 -2.98 -10.44
CA VAL A 44 -9.24 -3.55 -9.11
C VAL A 44 -8.66 -2.65 -8.03
N TRP A 45 -7.49 -2.07 -8.26
CA TRP A 45 -6.87 -1.09 -7.36
C TRP A 45 -7.75 0.14 -7.16
N GLU A 46 -8.29 0.68 -8.25
CA GLU A 46 -9.19 1.82 -8.20
C GLU A 46 -10.43 1.52 -7.35
N VAL A 47 -11.09 0.39 -7.59
CA VAL A 47 -12.27 -0.02 -6.80
C VAL A 47 -11.90 -0.26 -5.34
N PHE A 48 -10.79 -0.94 -5.08
CA PHE A 48 -10.32 -1.20 -3.72
C PHE A 48 -10.05 0.10 -2.95
N LEU A 49 -9.27 1.02 -3.52
CA LEU A 49 -8.93 2.30 -2.89
C LEU A 49 -10.18 3.17 -2.67
N LYS A 50 -11.12 3.19 -3.63
CA LYS A 50 -12.41 3.85 -3.49
C LYS A 50 -13.24 3.28 -2.33
N ASN A 51 -13.15 1.98 -2.08
CA ASN A 51 -13.86 1.34 -0.97
C ASN A 51 -13.22 1.66 0.40
N LEU A 52 -12.01 2.22 0.45
CA LEU A 52 -11.39 2.70 1.69
C LEU A 52 -11.89 4.08 2.15
N ARG A 53 -12.89 4.67 1.47
CA ARG A 53 -13.42 6.04 1.73
C ARG A 53 -13.84 6.32 3.18
N HIS A 54 -14.05 5.33 4.05
CA HIS A 54 -14.44 5.58 5.45
C HIS A 54 -13.36 5.15 6.44
N ILE A 55 -12.20 4.75 5.94
CA ILE A 55 -11.12 4.15 6.73
C ILE A 55 -9.97 5.15 6.82
N PHE A 56 -9.61 5.51 8.04
CA PHE A 56 -8.37 6.22 8.33
C PHE A 56 -7.32 5.24 8.85
N VAL A 57 -6.13 5.25 8.26
CA VAL A 57 -5.00 4.42 8.68
C VAL A 57 -3.81 5.30 9.01
N LYS A 58 -3.40 5.37 10.27
CA LYS A 58 -2.28 6.22 10.67
C LYS A 58 -0.99 5.85 9.92
N LYS A 59 -0.64 4.56 9.85
CA LYS A 59 0.49 4.04 9.06
C LYS A 59 0.00 3.08 7.97
N LEU A 60 0.00 3.54 6.72
CA LEU A 60 -0.47 2.77 5.57
C LEU A 60 0.71 2.36 4.68
N LEU A 61 0.83 1.05 4.42
CA LEU A 61 1.91 0.49 3.61
C LEU A 61 1.34 -0.32 2.46
N PHE A 62 1.95 -0.17 1.29
CA PHE A 62 1.66 -0.97 0.10
C PHE A 62 2.94 -1.60 -0.43
N GLU A 63 2.91 -2.91 -0.63
CA GLU A 63 3.89 -3.64 -1.43
C GLU A 63 3.15 -4.21 -2.64
N ILE A 64 3.53 -3.77 -3.84
CA ILE A 64 2.78 -4.04 -5.08
C ILE A 64 3.69 -4.60 -6.17
N ASN A 65 3.15 -5.47 -7.02
CA ASN A 65 3.87 -6.05 -8.14
C ASN A 65 3.56 -5.39 -9.51
N ILE A 66 3.06 -4.15 -9.51
CA ILE A 66 2.82 -3.33 -10.70
C ILE A 66 3.68 -2.06 -10.67
N LEU A 67 3.76 -1.32 -11.78
CA LEU A 67 4.50 -0.05 -11.82
C LEU A 67 3.85 0.96 -10.86
N LEU A 68 4.68 1.65 -10.08
CA LEU A 68 4.22 2.72 -9.19
C LEU A 68 3.41 3.80 -9.94
N ALA A 69 3.79 4.11 -11.18
CA ALA A 69 3.09 5.08 -12.02
C ALA A 69 1.63 4.68 -12.34
N ASP A 70 1.30 3.39 -12.33
CA ASP A 70 -0.04 2.91 -12.64
C ASP A 70 -1.01 3.05 -11.46
N ILE A 71 -0.50 3.03 -10.23
CA ILE A 71 -1.32 3.13 -9.00
C ILE A 71 -1.33 4.54 -8.42
N LEU A 72 -0.24 5.30 -8.60
CA LEU A 72 -0.03 6.60 -7.94
C LEU A 72 -1.17 7.61 -8.15
N PRO A 73 -1.78 7.74 -9.34
CA PRO A 73 -2.94 8.62 -9.52
C PRO A 73 -4.11 8.29 -8.58
N TYR A 74 -4.37 6.99 -8.35
CA TYR A 74 -5.44 6.55 -7.46
C TYR A 74 -5.10 6.73 -5.98
N ILE A 75 -3.82 6.56 -5.61
CA ILE A 75 -3.35 6.88 -4.26
C ILE A 75 -3.54 8.37 -3.99
N LYS A 76 -3.19 9.23 -4.95
CA LYS A 76 -3.43 10.67 -4.82
C LYS A 76 -4.91 11.00 -4.69
N GLU A 77 -5.76 10.38 -5.50
CA GLU A 77 -7.20 10.63 -5.46
C GLU A 77 -7.85 10.19 -4.15
N TYR A 78 -7.63 8.95 -3.73
CA TYR A 78 -8.40 8.34 -2.64
C TYR A 78 -7.71 8.36 -1.28
N ILE A 79 -6.37 8.45 -1.24
CA ILE A 79 -5.61 8.48 0.03
C ILE A 79 -5.16 9.91 0.34
N MET A 80 -4.56 10.60 -0.63
CA MET A 80 -3.98 11.92 -0.40
C MET A 80 -5.03 13.02 -0.25
N LYS A 81 -5.89 13.21 -1.26
CA LYS A 81 -6.92 14.26 -1.23
C LYS A 81 -7.91 14.05 -0.08
N GLU A 82 -8.25 12.80 0.22
CA GLU A 82 -9.15 12.46 1.32
C GLU A 82 -8.46 12.34 2.70
N LYS A 83 -7.13 12.57 2.78
CA LYS A 83 -6.33 12.55 4.01
C LYS A 83 -6.52 11.28 4.84
N ARG A 84 -6.45 10.12 4.18
CA ARG A 84 -6.72 8.80 4.79
C ARG A 84 -5.55 8.20 5.55
N ALA A 85 -4.38 8.82 5.51
CA ALA A 85 -3.21 8.37 6.24
C ALA A 85 -2.36 9.53 6.78
N GLU A 86 -1.65 9.27 7.88
CA GLU A 86 -0.61 10.19 8.40
C GLU A 86 0.76 9.84 7.83
N TYR A 87 1.06 8.54 7.73
CA TYR A 87 2.29 8.00 7.16
C TYR A 87 1.96 7.03 6.03
N LEU A 88 2.68 7.17 4.91
CA LEU A 88 2.51 6.33 3.74
C LEU A 88 3.87 5.79 3.26
N ALA A 89 3.94 4.50 2.96
CA ALA A 89 5.04 3.92 2.18
C ALA A 89 4.49 3.01 1.08
N ILE A 90 5.12 3.09 -0.09
CA ILE A 90 4.79 2.25 -1.24
C ILE A 90 6.08 1.72 -1.84
N VAL A 91 6.20 0.41 -1.93
CA VAL A 91 7.25 -0.29 -2.67
C VAL A 91 6.63 -1.06 -3.83
N SER A 92 7.15 -0.82 -5.02
CA SER A 92 6.79 -1.50 -6.26
C SER A 92 7.89 -2.49 -6.62
N ARG A 93 7.54 -3.78 -6.76
CA ARG A 93 8.43 -4.89 -7.12
C ARG A 93 7.91 -5.54 -8.41
N HIS A 94 8.17 -4.91 -9.54
CA HIS A 94 7.70 -5.40 -10.83
C HIS A 94 8.83 -6.10 -11.61
N ALA A 95 8.52 -7.24 -12.22
CA ALA A 95 9.43 -7.96 -13.09
C ALA A 95 9.54 -7.24 -14.44
N SER A 96 10.71 -6.70 -14.79
CA SER A 96 10.89 -6.08 -16.10
C SER A 96 10.89 -7.11 -17.24
N ARG A 97 10.76 -6.64 -18.49
CA ARG A 97 10.88 -7.47 -19.70
C ARG A 97 12.18 -8.30 -19.76
N CYS A 98 13.22 -7.88 -19.05
CA CYS A 98 14.51 -8.58 -18.97
C CYS A 98 14.61 -9.58 -17.80
N ARG A 99 13.50 -9.89 -17.12
CA ARG A 99 13.44 -10.68 -15.86
C ARG A 99 14.30 -10.15 -14.72
N CYS A 100 14.75 -8.89 -14.77
CA CYS A 100 15.31 -8.24 -13.60
C CYS A 100 14.20 -7.61 -12.77
N TYR A 101 14.20 -7.91 -11.46
CA TYR A 101 13.33 -7.27 -10.50
C TYR A 101 13.76 -5.83 -10.33
N ARG A 102 12.87 -4.89 -10.67
CA ARG A 102 13.07 -3.47 -10.34
C ARG A 102 12.25 -3.17 -9.11
N GLN A 103 12.94 -2.78 -8.04
CA GLN A 103 12.32 -2.17 -6.87
C GLN A 103 12.29 -0.66 -7.07
N ARG A 104 11.12 -0.06 -6.86
CA ARG A 104 10.99 1.40 -6.82
C ARG A 104 10.12 1.79 -5.63
N GLU A 105 10.59 2.74 -4.85
CA GLU A 105 9.86 3.25 -3.69
C GLU A 105 9.40 4.67 -3.91
N LEU A 106 8.19 4.98 -3.43
CA LEU A 106 7.65 6.34 -3.47
C LEU A 106 8.56 7.31 -2.72
N PHE A 107 9.20 6.86 -1.64
CA PHE A 107 10.14 7.65 -0.85
C PHE A 107 11.30 8.24 -1.66
N THR A 108 11.70 7.60 -2.77
CA THR A 108 12.82 8.04 -3.60
C THR A 108 12.46 9.11 -4.63
N ILE A 109 11.19 9.53 -4.71
CA ILE A 109 10.70 10.48 -5.71
C ILE A 109 10.45 11.85 -5.06
N THR A 110 11.45 12.74 -5.11
CA THR A 110 11.47 14.01 -4.39
C THR A 110 10.25 14.92 -4.65
N ASP A 111 9.77 15.00 -5.88
CA ASP A 111 8.62 15.86 -6.21
C ASP A 111 7.33 15.33 -5.58
N GLU A 112 7.18 14.01 -5.55
CA GLU A 112 6.04 13.35 -4.89
C GLU A 112 6.07 13.59 -3.39
N LEU A 113 7.24 13.49 -2.73
CA LEU A 113 7.37 13.78 -1.30
C LEU A 113 6.78 15.15 -0.94
N LYS A 114 7.17 16.19 -1.68
CA LYS A 114 6.71 17.56 -1.45
C LYS A 114 5.21 17.70 -1.66
N GLU A 115 4.67 17.03 -2.67
CA GLU A 115 3.22 17.04 -2.93
C GLU A 115 2.46 16.40 -1.76
N PHE A 116 2.84 15.19 -1.33
CA PHE A 116 2.19 14.52 -0.19
C PHE A 116 2.32 15.29 1.12
N GLU A 117 3.47 15.92 1.38
CA GLU A 117 3.69 16.76 2.56
C GLU A 117 2.73 17.96 2.60
N SER A 118 2.38 18.55 1.44
CA SER A 118 1.39 19.64 1.37
C SER A 118 -0.03 19.22 1.81
N TYR A 119 -0.32 17.91 1.80
CA TYR A 119 -1.56 17.32 2.32
C TYR A 119 -1.43 16.80 3.77
N ASN A 120 -0.30 17.09 4.44
CA ASN A 120 0.08 16.57 5.76
C ASN A 120 0.28 15.04 5.81
N ILE A 121 0.67 14.43 4.69
CA ILE A 121 1.00 13.00 4.63
C ILE A 121 2.52 12.84 4.56
N LYS A 122 3.10 12.14 5.54
CA LYS A 122 4.53 11.90 5.62
C LYS A 122 4.89 10.62 4.88
N ILE A 123 5.56 10.76 3.74
CA ILE A 123 6.12 9.60 3.07
C ILE A 123 7.37 9.12 3.82
N LYS A 124 7.51 7.80 3.96
CA LYS A 124 8.68 7.16 4.58
C LYS A 124 9.13 5.96 3.75
N GLU A 125 10.36 5.52 3.98
CA GLU A 125 10.85 4.23 3.49
C GLU A 125 9.99 3.09 4.02
N TYR A 126 9.76 2.09 3.18
CA TYR A 126 8.88 0.97 3.52
C TYR A 126 9.36 0.21 4.76
N ASP A 127 10.65 -0.13 4.81
CA ASP A 127 11.24 -0.88 5.91
C ASP A 127 11.25 -0.11 7.24
N ASN A 128 11.27 1.23 7.19
CA ASN A 128 11.23 2.07 8.39
C ASN A 128 9.82 2.14 8.99
N LEU A 129 8.78 2.11 8.17
CA LEU A 129 7.38 2.05 8.64
C LEU A 129 6.92 0.63 8.96
N PHE A 130 7.52 -0.39 8.36
CA PHE A 130 7.15 -1.77 8.58
C PHE A 130 7.44 -2.19 10.03
N ILE A 131 6.39 -2.59 10.74
CA ILE A 131 6.53 -3.11 12.10
C ILE A 131 6.99 -4.57 11.99
N LYS A 132 8.29 -4.80 12.15
CA LYS A 132 8.84 -6.16 12.29
C LYS A 132 8.42 -6.73 13.64
N ALA A 133 7.91 -7.96 13.66
CA ALA A 133 7.51 -8.67 14.88
C ALA A 133 8.62 -8.73 15.94
N ILE A 134 9.89 -8.67 15.52
CA ILE A 134 11.07 -8.66 16.40
C ILE A 134 11.06 -7.45 17.37
N LYS A 135 10.56 -6.28 16.96
CA LYS A 135 10.53 -5.08 17.82
C LYS A 135 9.61 -5.22 19.05
N PHE A 136 8.65 -6.15 19.02
CA PHE A 136 7.79 -6.41 20.19
C PHE A 136 8.46 -7.28 21.25
N ILE A 137 9.49 -8.06 20.89
CA ILE A 137 10.18 -8.92 21.84
C ILE A 137 11.19 -8.10 22.66
N ASP A 138 11.86 -7.12 22.04
CA ASP A 138 12.84 -6.26 22.72
C ASP A 138 12.22 -5.27 23.71
N GLU A 139 10.91 -4.97 23.62
CA GLU A 139 10.20 -4.12 24.60
C GLU A 139 9.66 -4.90 25.81
N MET A 140 9.81 -6.23 25.83
CA MET A 140 9.34 -7.11 26.92
C MET A 140 10.46 -7.65 27.83
N TYR A 141 11.72 -7.25 27.60
CA TYR A 141 12.89 -7.56 28.44
C TYR A 141 13.57 -6.27 28.90
#